data_AF-A0A956F297-F1
#
_entry.id   AF-A0A956F297-F1
#
_cell.length_a   1.000
_cell.length_b   1.000
_cell.length_c   1.000
_cell.angle_alpha   90.00
_cell.angle_beta   90.00
_cell.angle_gamma   90.00
#
_symmetry.space_group_name_H-M   'P 1'
#
loop_
_entity.id
_entity.type
_entity.pdbx_description
1 polymer ?
#
loop_
_entity_poly.entity_id
_entity_poly.type
_entity_poly.pdbx_seq_one_letter_code
_entity_poly.pdbx_strand_id
1 'polypeptide(L)'
;MRHVAIAACFALLACDNPSPAQQEPSSSAAPSATTVEAPAAAPAGDALDAMDQRKPVPLLPMMAHHQKQQMRDHLLAVQEIVTALATDDFSGVEKSAGRIGFSEGEAKMCEHMGAAAPGFTEQAIGFHKAADGIASAAKEQDRAKVLSALGATLKTCTSCHATWKQSVVSQEKWTELSGQAAPPGDGHHPMH
;
A
#
# COMPACT_ATOMS: atom_id res chain seq x y z
N MET A 1 14.35 -49.91 14.80
CA MET A 1 13.17 -50.65 14.26
C MET A 1 11.94 -49.99 14.87
N ARG A 2 10.99 -49.37 14.17
CA ARG A 2 10.43 -49.63 12.85
C ARG A 2 10.11 -48.28 12.18
N HIS A 3 10.55 -48.08 10.94
CA HIS A 3 10.11 -46.98 10.08
C HIS A 3 8.81 -47.40 9.41
N VAL A 4 7.77 -46.56 9.49
CA VAL A 4 6.55 -46.72 8.71
C VAL A 4 6.59 -45.65 7.62
N ALA A 5 6.97 -46.07 6.41
CA ALA A 5 6.90 -45.26 5.21
C ALA A 5 5.48 -45.37 4.65
N ILE A 6 4.72 -44.28 4.66
CA ILE A 6 3.44 -44.18 3.97
C ILE A 6 3.72 -43.56 2.60
N ALA A 7 3.75 -44.42 1.57
CA ALA A 7 3.77 -44.00 0.18
C ALA A 7 2.34 -43.59 -0.23
N ALA A 8 2.09 -42.30 -0.36
CA ALA A 8 0.85 -41.79 -0.94
C ALA A 8 1.02 -41.65 -2.46
N CYS A 9 0.32 -42.53 -3.18
CA CYS A 9 0.23 -42.56 -4.63
C CYS A 9 -0.69 -41.40 -5.10
N PHE A 10 -0.13 -40.35 -5.69
CA PHE A 10 -0.92 -39.30 -6.35
C PHE A 10 -1.22 -39.74 -7.79
N ALA A 11 -2.45 -40.20 -8.02
CA ALA A 11 -2.98 -40.43 -9.36
C ALA A 11 -3.39 -39.09 -9.98
N LEU A 12 -2.70 -38.71 -11.07
CA LEU A 12 -3.08 -37.60 -11.94
C LEU A 12 -4.30 -38.00 -12.78
N LEU A 13 -5.48 -37.48 -12.43
CA LEU A 13 -6.65 -37.50 -13.31
C LEU A 13 -6.58 -36.28 -14.23
N ALA A 14 -6.16 -36.52 -15.47
CA ALA A 14 -6.28 -35.58 -16.57
C ALA A 14 -7.74 -35.56 -17.06
N CYS A 15 -8.39 -34.41 -16.98
CA CYS A 15 -9.69 -34.18 -17.62
C CYS A 15 -9.44 -33.80 -19.08
N ASP A 16 -9.51 -34.79 -19.97
CA ASP A 16 -9.59 -34.61 -21.42
C ASP A 16 -11.00 -34.13 -21.76
N ASN A 17 -11.13 -32.93 -22.37
CA ASN A 17 -12.43 -32.39 -22.78
C ASN A 17 -12.39 -32.10 -24.29
N PRO A 18 -13.03 -32.92 -25.14
CA PRO A 18 -13.05 -32.67 -26.57
C PRO A 18 -14.04 -31.55 -26.91
N SER A 19 -13.54 -30.51 -27.55
CA SER A 19 -14.32 -29.38 -28.05
C SER A 19 -15.15 -29.80 -29.27
N PRO A 20 -16.49 -29.62 -29.29
CA PRO A 20 -17.28 -29.87 -30.48
C PRO A 20 -17.16 -28.69 -31.46
N ALA A 21 -16.69 -29.00 -32.67
CA ALA A 21 -16.67 -28.11 -33.81
C ALA A 21 -18.07 -27.53 -34.08
N GLN A 22 -18.18 -26.21 -34.06
CA GLN A 22 -19.39 -25.49 -34.47
C GLN A 22 -19.37 -25.30 -35.99
N GLN A 23 -20.41 -25.81 -36.65
CA GLN A 23 -20.77 -25.49 -38.03
C GLN A 23 -21.18 -24.02 -38.14
N GLU A 24 -20.57 -23.29 -39.06
CA GLU A 24 -21.00 -21.95 -39.47
C GLU A 24 -22.20 -22.04 -40.44
N PRO A 25 -23.32 -21.34 -40.21
CA PRO A 25 -24.29 -21.07 -41.24
C PRO A 25 -24.01 -19.75 -41.97
N SER A 26 -24.21 -19.83 -43.29
CA SER A 26 -24.01 -18.81 -44.32
C SER A 26 -24.65 -17.44 -44.04
N SER A 27 -23.90 -16.43 -44.48
CA SER A 27 -24.21 -15.00 -44.60
C SER A 27 -25.60 -14.69 -45.18
N SER A 28 -26.35 -13.84 -44.46
CA SER A 28 -27.43 -13.02 -45.02
C SER A 28 -27.26 -11.59 -44.52
N ALA A 29 -27.17 -10.65 -45.46
CA ALA A 29 -26.88 -9.25 -45.23
C ALA A 29 -28.00 -8.54 -44.46
N ALA A 30 -27.66 -7.92 -43.32
CA ALA A 30 -28.53 -7.04 -42.55
C ALA A 30 -28.34 -5.57 -43.01
N PRO A 31 -29.40 -4.74 -43.03
CA PRO A 31 -29.30 -3.33 -43.41
C PRO A 31 -28.54 -2.53 -42.34
N SER A 32 -27.79 -1.53 -42.79
CA SER A 32 -26.97 -0.64 -41.95
C SER A 32 -27.81 0.08 -40.90
N ALA A 33 -27.78 -0.44 -39.67
CA ALA A 33 -28.21 0.29 -38.49
C ALA A 33 -27.13 1.32 -38.16
N THR A 34 -27.52 2.59 -38.16
CA THR A 34 -26.74 3.69 -37.59
C THR A 34 -26.61 3.41 -36.09
N THR A 35 -25.41 3.04 -35.65
CA THR A 35 -25.07 2.97 -34.22
C THR A 35 -25.09 4.37 -33.66
N VAL A 36 -26.12 4.68 -32.86
CA VAL A 36 -26.03 5.77 -31.88
C VAL A 36 -25.04 5.28 -30.83
N GLU A 37 -23.82 5.80 -30.89
CA GLU A 37 -22.78 5.53 -29.89
C GLU A 37 -23.29 6.08 -28.54
N ALA A 38 -23.67 5.18 -27.65
CA ALA A 38 -23.98 5.53 -26.27
C ALA A 38 -22.73 6.19 -25.66
N PRO A 39 -22.86 7.28 -24.88
CA PRO A 39 -21.71 7.94 -24.28
C PRO A 39 -20.92 6.89 -23.49
N ALA A 40 -19.64 6.75 -23.83
CA ALA A 40 -18.75 5.80 -23.19
C ALA A 40 -18.83 6.02 -21.68
N ALA A 41 -19.33 5.00 -20.95
CA ALA A 41 -19.31 5.01 -19.50
C ALA A 41 -17.85 5.27 -19.08
N ALA A 42 -17.66 6.19 -18.12
CA ALA A 42 -16.34 6.47 -17.57
C ALA A 42 -15.66 5.13 -17.22
N PRO A 43 -14.37 4.94 -17.54
CA PRO A 43 -13.69 3.69 -17.23
C PRO A 43 -13.86 3.39 -15.74
N ALA A 44 -14.07 2.12 -15.38
CA ALA A 44 -14.50 1.72 -14.04
C ALA A 44 -13.63 2.29 -12.89
N GLY A 45 -12.35 2.58 -13.15
CA GLY A 45 -11.46 3.28 -12.22
C GLY A 45 -11.91 4.71 -11.88
N ASP A 46 -12.27 5.51 -12.89
CA ASP A 46 -12.74 6.89 -12.70
C ASP A 46 -14.06 6.91 -11.92
N ALA A 47 -14.94 5.95 -12.19
CA ALA A 47 -16.19 5.80 -11.46
C ALA A 47 -15.94 5.45 -9.98
N LEU A 48 -14.98 4.57 -9.68
CA LEU A 48 -14.59 4.24 -8.30
C LEU A 48 -13.98 5.46 -7.58
N ASP A 49 -13.08 6.18 -8.26
CA ASP A 49 -12.41 7.35 -7.70
C ASP A 49 -13.38 8.49 -7.40
N ALA A 50 -14.44 8.64 -8.20
CA ALA A 50 -15.51 9.63 -7.98
C ALA A 50 -16.36 9.33 -6.72
N MET A 51 -16.45 8.06 -6.30
CA MET A 51 -17.16 7.67 -5.08
C MET A 51 -16.31 7.90 -3.81
N ASP A 52 -14.98 7.92 -3.94
CA ASP A 52 -14.05 8.05 -2.82
C ASP A 52 -13.88 9.50 -2.35
N GLN A 53 -14.51 9.83 -1.21
CA GLN A 53 -14.56 11.17 -0.61
C GLN A 53 -13.29 11.58 0.16
N ARG A 54 -12.26 10.73 0.19
CA ARG A 54 -11.00 11.05 0.88
C ARG A 54 -10.26 12.17 0.16
N LYS A 55 -9.50 12.96 0.93
CA LYS A 55 -8.66 14.04 0.42
C LYS A 55 -7.53 13.45 -0.45
N PRO A 56 -7.29 13.98 -1.66
CA PRO A 56 -6.21 13.51 -2.50
C PRO A 56 -4.86 13.96 -1.94
N VAL A 57 -3.86 13.08 -2.04
CA VAL A 57 -2.44 13.39 -1.91
C VAL A 57 -1.85 13.31 -3.32
N PRO A 58 -1.62 14.45 -3.99
CA PRO A 58 -1.04 14.48 -5.33
C PRO A 58 0.41 13.99 -5.28
N LEU A 59 0.70 12.88 -5.98
CA LEU A 59 2.01 12.26 -6.00
C LEU A 59 2.42 11.93 -7.43
N LEU A 60 3.70 12.07 -7.73
CA LEU A 60 4.28 11.50 -8.94
C LEU A 60 4.20 9.96 -8.89
N PRO A 61 4.20 9.25 -10.03
CA PRO A 61 4.09 7.78 -10.05
C PRO A 61 5.10 7.06 -9.16
N MET A 62 6.37 7.49 -9.19
CA MET A 62 7.42 6.90 -8.36
C MET A 62 7.27 7.23 -6.87
N MET A 63 6.80 8.44 -6.53
CA MET A 63 6.51 8.80 -5.12
C MET A 63 5.35 7.96 -4.58
N ALA A 64 4.28 7.80 -5.36
CA ALA A 64 3.14 6.98 -4.98
C ALA A 64 3.54 5.50 -4.79
N HIS A 65 4.38 4.98 -5.68
CA HIS A 65 4.94 3.63 -5.55
C HIS A 65 5.78 3.48 -4.28
N HIS A 66 6.72 4.39 -4.04
CA HIS A 66 7.56 4.39 -2.86
C HIS A 66 6.73 4.44 -1.57
N GLN A 67 5.76 5.35 -1.47
CA GLN A 67 4.88 5.44 -0.31
C GLN A 67 4.09 4.14 -0.08
N LYS A 68 3.64 3.44 -1.13
CA LYS A 68 3.01 2.11 -0.98
C LYS A 68 3.99 1.03 -0.51
N GLN A 69 5.26 1.10 -0.89
CA GLN A 69 6.29 0.19 -0.36
C GLN A 69 6.49 0.45 1.13
N GLN A 70 6.65 1.71 1.54
CA GLN A 70 6.75 2.11 2.95
C GLN A 70 5.54 1.63 3.76
N MET A 71 4.31 1.88 3.31
CA MET A 71 3.10 1.41 4.00
C MET A 71 3.05 -0.11 4.19
N ARG A 72 3.54 -0.89 3.22
CA ARG A 72 3.64 -2.36 3.34
C ARG A 72 4.72 -2.77 4.32
N ASP A 73 5.87 -2.11 4.29
CA ASP A 73 6.94 -2.32 5.27
C ASP A 73 6.48 -1.99 6.71
N HIS A 74 5.71 -0.91 6.86
CA HIS A 74 5.14 -0.53 8.16
C HIS A 74 4.19 -1.60 8.72
N LEU A 75 3.38 -2.23 7.87
CA LEU A 75 2.53 -3.35 8.28
C LEU A 75 3.37 -4.57 8.70
N LEU A 76 4.49 -4.84 8.02
CA LEU A 76 5.42 -5.90 8.43
C LEU A 76 6.04 -5.59 9.79
N ALA A 77 6.49 -4.35 10.02
CA ALA A 77 7.03 -3.92 11.31
C ALA A 77 6.00 -4.10 12.44
N VAL A 78 4.72 -3.79 12.20
CA VAL A 78 3.63 -4.05 13.15
C VAL A 78 3.46 -5.54 13.45
N GLN A 79 3.52 -6.41 12.43
CA GLN A 79 3.46 -7.86 12.62
C GLN A 79 4.64 -8.36 13.47
N GLU A 80 5.85 -7.86 13.20
CA GLU A 80 7.06 -8.22 13.96
C GLU A 80 6.97 -7.74 15.41
N ILE A 81 6.49 -6.52 15.66
CA ILE A 81 6.22 -5.98 17.00
C ILE A 81 5.30 -6.92 17.78
N VAL A 82 4.18 -7.31 17.18
CA VAL A 82 3.20 -8.21 17.83
C VAL A 82 3.83 -9.59 18.10
N THR A 83 4.58 -10.12 17.14
CA THR A 83 5.24 -11.43 17.27
C THR A 83 6.28 -11.43 18.39
N ALA A 84 7.14 -10.41 18.43
CA ALA A 84 8.17 -10.25 19.46
C ALA A 84 7.54 -10.03 20.85
N LEU A 85 6.49 -9.20 20.93
CA LEU A 85 5.77 -8.93 22.18
C LEU A 85 5.10 -10.20 22.76
N ALA A 86 4.64 -11.11 21.89
CA ALA A 86 4.03 -12.37 22.32
C ALA A 86 5.01 -13.29 23.09
N THR A 87 6.32 -13.10 22.92
CA THR A 87 7.38 -13.87 23.59
C THR A 87 8.23 -13.02 24.53
N ASP A 88 7.78 -11.83 24.92
CA ASP A 88 8.56 -10.87 25.74
C ASP A 88 9.92 -10.49 25.14
N ASP A 89 10.07 -10.57 23.82
CA ASP A 89 11.26 -10.10 23.12
C ASP A 89 11.20 -8.58 22.92
N PHE A 90 11.44 -7.85 24.01
CA PHE A 90 11.44 -6.38 24.00
C PHE A 90 12.52 -5.79 23.08
N SER A 91 13.64 -6.49 22.88
CA SER A 91 14.68 -6.08 21.93
C SER A 91 14.16 -6.17 20.49
N GLY A 92 13.45 -7.26 20.16
CA GLY A 92 12.74 -7.42 18.89
C GLY A 92 11.67 -6.34 18.67
N VAL A 93 10.89 -6.02 19.71
CA VAL A 93 9.91 -4.92 19.66
C VAL A 93 10.59 -3.58 19.37
N GLU A 94 11.66 -3.24 20.09
CA GLU A 94 12.41 -1.99 19.89
C GLU A 94 12.95 -1.91 18.46
N LYS A 95 13.59 -2.98 17.99
CA LYS A 95 14.18 -3.04 16.64
C LYS A 95 13.12 -2.84 15.56
N SER A 96 11.99 -3.53 15.65
CA SER A 96 10.93 -3.43 14.65
C SER A 96 10.22 -2.08 14.72
N ALA A 97 10.01 -1.51 15.90
CA ALA A 97 9.47 -0.16 16.05
C ALA A 97 10.41 0.92 15.49
N GLY A 98 11.72 0.79 15.71
CA GLY A 98 12.72 1.73 15.19
C GLY A 98 12.78 1.82 13.66
N ARG A 99 12.36 0.78 12.93
CA ARG A 99 12.26 0.80 11.45
C ARG A 99 11.21 1.78 10.94
N ILE A 100 10.20 2.09 11.75
CA ILE A 100 9.07 2.96 11.41
C ILE A 100 8.99 4.19 12.31
N GLY A 101 9.99 4.36 13.18
CA GLY A 101 10.15 5.50 14.07
C GLY A 101 10.68 6.73 13.35
N PHE A 102 10.61 7.88 13.99
CA PHE A 102 10.95 9.15 13.37
C PHE A 102 12.44 9.27 13.02
N SER A 103 12.71 9.83 11.84
CA SER A 103 14.04 10.33 11.47
C SER A 103 13.95 11.64 10.67
N GLU A 104 15.05 12.41 10.63
CA GLU A 104 15.12 13.62 9.80
C GLU A 104 14.95 13.31 8.30
N GLY A 105 15.43 12.15 7.85
CA GLY A 105 15.28 11.70 6.47
C GLY A 105 13.81 11.44 6.12
N GLU A 106 13.10 10.73 7.00
CA GLU A 106 11.66 10.51 6.84
C GLU A 106 10.85 11.80 6.92
N ALA A 107 11.21 12.73 7.80
CA ALA A 107 10.55 14.03 7.89
C ALA A 107 10.62 14.80 6.55
N LYS A 108 11.81 14.87 5.95
CA LYS A 108 12.01 15.51 4.63
C LYS A 108 11.21 14.80 3.54
N MET A 109 11.15 13.46 3.59
CA MET A 109 10.36 12.68 2.66
C MET A 109 8.86 12.96 2.81
N CYS A 110 8.35 13.04 4.04
CA CYS A 110 6.98 13.40 4.34
C CYS A 110 6.64 14.82 3.86
N GLU A 111 7.53 15.79 4.09
CA GLU A 111 7.39 17.17 3.60
C GLU A 111 7.30 17.22 2.08
N HIS A 112 8.17 16.48 1.39
CA HIS A 112 8.15 16.44 -0.07
C HIS A 112 6.89 15.76 -0.63
N MET A 113 6.47 14.64 -0.04
CA MET A 113 5.24 13.95 -0.42
C MET A 113 3.98 14.80 -0.13
N GLY A 114 3.98 15.54 0.98
CA GLY A 114 2.86 16.37 1.41
C GLY A 114 2.83 17.78 0.83
N ALA A 115 3.79 18.15 -0.03
CA ALA A 115 3.94 19.51 -0.54
C ALA A 115 2.68 20.07 -1.22
N ALA A 116 1.87 19.20 -1.84
CA ALA A 116 0.61 19.53 -2.50
C ALA A 116 -0.64 19.11 -1.70
N ALA A 117 -0.50 18.75 -0.42
CA ALA A 117 -1.57 18.21 0.42
C ALA A 117 -1.53 18.80 1.84
N PRO A 118 -2.14 19.98 2.07
CA PRO A 118 -2.11 20.65 3.37
C PRO A 118 -2.65 19.77 4.51
N GLY A 119 -1.85 19.60 5.56
CA GLY A 119 -2.18 18.74 6.71
C GLY A 119 -1.70 17.28 6.58
N PHE A 120 -1.25 16.84 5.40
CA PHE A 120 -0.76 15.48 5.20
C PHE A 120 0.58 15.26 5.92
N THR A 121 1.52 16.20 5.78
CA THR A 121 2.87 16.10 6.36
C THR A 121 2.83 15.93 7.87
N GLU A 122 2.01 16.72 8.55
CA GLU A 122 1.85 16.66 10.00
C GLU A 122 1.29 15.30 10.44
N GLN A 123 0.32 14.77 9.69
CA GLN A 123 -0.27 13.48 9.97
C GLN A 123 0.70 12.32 9.68
N ALA A 124 1.49 12.40 8.62
CA ALA A 124 2.53 11.42 8.28
C ALA A 124 3.63 11.38 9.34
N ILE A 125 4.18 12.54 9.73
CA ILE A 125 5.16 12.65 10.82
C ILE A 125 4.58 12.17 12.15
N GLY A 126 3.29 12.42 12.39
CA GLY A 126 2.58 11.95 13.58
C GLY A 126 2.59 10.42 13.72
N PHE A 127 2.53 9.66 12.63
CA PHE A 127 2.67 8.20 12.66
C PHE A 127 4.07 7.79 13.15
N HIS A 128 5.13 8.34 12.56
CA HIS A 128 6.50 7.98 12.92
C HIS A 128 6.82 8.31 14.39
N LYS A 129 6.37 9.47 14.87
CA LYS A 129 6.51 9.85 16.29
C LYS A 129 5.68 8.97 17.23
N ALA A 130 4.53 8.47 16.79
CA ALA A 130 3.76 7.51 17.60
C ALA A 130 4.50 6.18 17.72
N ALA A 131 5.17 5.73 16.65
CA ALA A 131 5.98 4.53 16.66
C ALA A 131 7.21 4.61 17.59
N ASP A 132 7.82 5.79 17.74
CA ASP A 132 8.90 6.00 18.74
C ASP A 132 8.46 5.62 20.16
N GLY A 133 7.18 5.87 20.49
CA GLY A 133 6.61 5.49 21.78
C GLY A 133 6.62 3.98 22.05
N ILE A 134 6.53 3.16 20.99
CA ILE A 134 6.64 1.70 21.10
C ILE A 134 8.08 1.33 21.47
N ALA A 135 9.07 1.90 20.79
CA ALA A 135 10.48 1.66 21.07
C ALA A 135 10.87 2.11 22.49
N SER A 136 10.40 3.28 22.93
CA SER A 136 10.60 3.76 24.31
C SER A 136 9.99 2.81 25.34
N ALA A 137 8.74 2.37 25.14
CA ALA A 137 8.09 1.43 26.05
C ALA A 137 8.78 0.05 26.08
N ALA A 138 9.32 -0.40 24.95
CA ALA A 138 10.06 -1.64 24.85
C ALA A 138 11.39 -1.59 25.64
N LYS A 139 12.11 -0.47 25.60
CA LYS A 139 13.31 -0.24 26.43
C LYS A 139 13.01 -0.31 27.93
N GLU A 140 11.81 0.11 28.32
CA GLU A 140 11.32 0.00 29.71
C GLU A 140 10.83 -1.41 30.07
N GLN A 141 10.76 -2.32 29.10
CA GLN A 141 10.18 -3.67 29.23
C GLN A 141 8.74 -3.66 29.78
N ASP A 142 7.99 -2.61 29.48
CA ASP A 142 6.63 -2.40 29.95
C ASP A 142 5.63 -2.82 28.87
N ARG A 143 5.18 -4.09 28.95
CA ARG A 143 4.22 -4.68 28.00
C ARG A 143 2.95 -3.84 27.87
N ALA A 144 2.43 -3.29 28.97
CA ALA A 144 1.19 -2.52 28.94
C ALA A 144 1.39 -1.19 28.18
N LYS A 145 2.51 -0.51 28.40
CA LYS A 145 2.88 0.69 27.61
C LYS A 145 3.13 0.36 26.15
N VAL A 146 3.78 -0.76 25.83
CA VAL A 146 3.98 -1.20 24.43
C VAL A 146 2.63 -1.38 23.74
N LEU A 147 1.68 -2.08 24.36
CA LEU A 147 0.33 -2.27 23.80
C LEU A 147 -0.42 -0.94 23.63
N SER A 148 -0.32 -0.03 24.61
CA SER A 148 -0.93 1.30 24.52
C SER A 148 -0.33 2.12 23.37
N ALA A 149 1.00 2.14 23.24
CA ALA A 149 1.69 2.83 22.15
C ALA A 149 1.36 2.22 20.78
N LEU A 150 1.32 0.90 20.68
CA LEU A 150 0.90 0.19 19.48
C LEU A 150 -0.53 0.57 19.06
N GLY A 151 -1.46 0.65 20.02
CA GLY A 151 -2.82 1.12 19.77
C GLY A 151 -2.86 2.57 19.26
N ALA A 152 -2.02 3.45 19.80
CA ALA A 152 -1.89 4.83 19.33
C ALA A 152 -1.35 4.90 17.89
N THR A 153 -0.35 4.09 17.55
CA THR A 153 0.20 3.99 16.19
C THR A 153 -0.83 3.41 15.21
N LEU A 154 -1.57 2.36 15.57
CA LEU A 154 -2.64 1.83 14.71
C LEU A 154 -3.77 2.84 14.47
N LYS A 155 -4.04 3.72 15.45
CA LYS A 155 -4.99 4.82 15.30
C LYS A 155 -4.51 5.82 14.23
N THR A 156 -3.22 6.08 14.09
CA THR A 156 -2.73 6.96 13.01
C THR A 156 -2.87 6.30 11.65
N CYS A 157 -2.68 4.97 11.53
CA CYS A 157 -2.95 4.22 10.30
C CYS A 157 -4.41 4.38 9.85
N THR A 158 -5.35 4.09 10.75
CA THR A 158 -6.79 4.16 10.44
C THR A 158 -7.25 5.60 10.15
N SER A 159 -6.75 6.58 10.90
CA SER A 159 -7.03 8.00 10.64
C SER A 159 -6.50 8.46 9.27
N CYS A 160 -5.29 8.03 8.90
CA CYS A 160 -4.70 8.35 7.59
C CYS A 160 -5.52 7.75 6.46
N HIS A 161 -5.85 6.46 6.55
CA HIS A 161 -6.64 5.76 5.54
C HIS A 161 -8.09 6.23 5.41
N ALA A 162 -8.66 6.79 6.48
CA ALA A 162 -9.98 7.43 6.46
C ALA A 162 -9.94 8.85 5.87
N THR A 163 -8.80 9.53 5.93
CA THR A 163 -8.69 10.94 5.51
C THR A 163 -8.13 11.08 4.09
N TRP A 164 -7.15 10.25 3.72
CA TRP A 164 -6.31 10.46 2.55
C TRP A 164 -6.40 9.31 1.55
N LYS A 165 -6.28 9.66 0.27
CA LYS A 165 -6.05 8.73 -0.83
C LYS A 165 -4.90 9.22 -1.70
N GLN A 166 -4.11 8.30 -2.24
CA GLN A 166 -3.12 8.67 -3.26
C GLN A 166 -3.83 9.14 -4.53
N SER A 167 -3.39 10.26 -5.09
CA SER A 167 -3.80 10.77 -6.40
C SER A 167 -2.56 10.85 -7.28
N VAL A 168 -2.40 9.91 -8.21
CA VAL A 168 -1.24 9.91 -9.10
C VAL A 168 -1.41 10.99 -10.16
N VAL A 169 -0.45 11.92 -10.25
CA VAL A 169 -0.51 13.08 -11.16
C VAL A 169 0.73 13.17 -12.05
N SER A 170 0.61 13.92 -13.15
CA SER A 170 1.76 14.24 -14.02
C SER A 170 2.76 15.17 -13.32
N GLN A 171 3.97 15.25 -13.88
CA GLN A 171 5.00 16.17 -13.40
C GLN A 171 4.54 17.63 -13.42
N GLU A 172 3.94 18.06 -14.52
CA GLU A 172 3.41 19.41 -14.69
C GLU A 172 2.38 19.72 -13.61
N LYS A 173 1.42 18.81 -13.38
CA LYS A 173 0.37 19.03 -12.39
C LYS A 173 0.91 19.04 -10.96
N TRP A 174 1.88 18.18 -10.65
CA TRP A 174 2.51 18.19 -9.33
C TRP A 174 3.23 19.52 -9.06
N THR A 175 4.01 20.02 -10.02
CA THR A 175 4.71 21.31 -9.91
C THR A 175 3.74 22.49 -9.79
N GLU A 176 2.63 22.48 -10.52
CA GLU A 176 1.56 23.48 -10.39
C GLU A 176 0.98 23.50 -8.97
N LEU A 177 0.71 22.32 -8.39
CA LEU A 177 0.07 22.19 -7.08
C LEU A 177 1.02 22.43 -5.91
N SER A 178 2.27 21.98 -6.00
CA SER A 178 3.26 22.05 -4.91
C SER A 178 4.05 23.35 -4.91
N GLY A 179 4.12 24.06 -6.05
CA GLY A 179 5.06 25.17 -6.24
C GLY A 179 6.54 24.75 -6.23
N GLN A 180 6.82 23.44 -6.23
CA GLN A 180 8.17 22.88 -6.21
C GLN A 180 8.55 22.34 -7.59
N ALA A 181 9.80 22.58 -7.99
CA ALA A 181 10.39 21.87 -9.11
C ALA A 181 10.55 20.38 -8.73
N ALA A 182 10.38 19.49 -9.71
CA ALA A 182 10.65 18.08 -9.52
C ALA A 182 12.06 17.85 -8.95
N PRO A 183 12.27 16.88 -8.05
CA PRO A 183 13.62 16.37 -7.87
C PRO A 183 14.13 15.88 -9.23
N PRO A 184 15.40 16.17 -9.60
CA PRO A 184 15.95 15.63 -10.85
C PRO A 184 15.83 14.12 -10.81
N GLY A 185 15.17 13.55 -11.82
CA GLY A 185 14.93 12.11 -11.91
C GLY A 185 16.24 11.37 -11.75
N ASP A 186 16.42 10.75 -10.59
CA ASP A 186 17.59 9.96 -10.28
C ASP A 186 17.43 8.64 -11.02
N GLY A 187 18.23 8.50 -12.08
CA GLY A 187 18.51 7.21 -12.65
C GLY A 187 18.90 6.26 -11.51
N HIS A 188 18.06 5.25 -11.31
CA HIS A 188 18.41 3.95 -10.75
C HIS A 188 19.41 4.00 -9.57
N HIS A 189 18.98 4.46 -8.40
CA HIS A 189 19.68 4.07 -7.16
C HIS A 189 19.28 2.63 -6.79
N PRO A 190 20.23 1.69 -6.66
CA PRO A 190 19.91 0.34 -6.22
C PRO A 190 19.45 0.37 -4.76
N MET A 191 18.33 -0.30 -4.48
CA MET A 191 17.88 -0.57 -3.13
C MET A 191 18.89 -1.52 -2.47
N HIS A 192 19.50 -1.09 -1.37
CA HIS A 192 20.32 -1.93 -0.49
C HIS A 192 19.44 -2.69 0.51
#